data_AF-A0A822DPJ3-F1
#
_entry.id   AF-A0A822DPJ3-F1
#
_cell.length_a   1.000
_cell.length_b   1.000
_cell.length_c   1.000
_cell.angle_alpha   90.00
_cell.angle_beta   90.00
_cell.angle_gamma   90.00
#
_symmetry.space_group_name_H-M   'P 1'
#
loop_
_entity.id
_entity.type
_entity.pdbx_description
1 polymer ?
#
loop_
_entity_poly.entity_id
_entity_poly.type
_entity_poly.pdbx_seq_one_letter_code
_entity_poly.pdbx_strand_id
1 'polypeptide(L)'
;MADESKEDLDKFLSKIDDIHRIVQNLSSNDTNEVSKAMEQSDVLLKEISKTGFDRTIINKSSSESTQQQQQMSPNAFMSALEKDAQERSENRRKNKILADELKTKGNNAFHQQLYNQAIDYYTEGLKLKKDYDILYTNRAQVYVKQERYKDAIDDCNWALKITPTFIKAYIIKGKCLMNLNEYDCAKEQFIQAEEIAIKNFESINIRRMIKGT
;
A
#
# COMPACT_ATOMS: atom_id res chain seq x y z
N MET A 1 -34.52 -16.82 5.31
CA MET A 1 -33.08 -16.61 5.02
C MET A 1 -32.71 -16.77 3.54
N ALA A 2 -33.38 -17.62 2.74
CA ALA A 2 -33.11 -17.71 1.29
C ALA A 2 -33.85 -16.65 0.44
N ASP A 3 -34.93 -16.06 0.97
CA ASP A 3 -35.78 -15.11 0.25
C ASP A 3 -35.18 -13.68 0.24
N GLU A 4 -34.62 -13.25 1.37
CA GLU A 4 -33.90 -11.95 1.51
C GLU A 4 -32.72 -11.84 0.53
N SER A 5 -31.99 -12.94 0.29
CA SER A 5 -30.85 -12.93 -0.65
C SER A 5 -31.25 -12.77 -2.11
N LYS A 6 -32.49 -13.13 -2.48
CA LYS A 6 -32.98 -13.00 -3.84
C LYS A 6 -33.50 -11.59 -4.10
N GLU A 7 -34.24 -11.03 -3.16
CA GLU A 7 -34.67 -9.63 -3.21
C GLU A 7 -33.48 -8.65 -3.24
N ASP A 8 -32.43 -8.92 -2.46
CA ASP A 8 -31.21 -8.12 -2.48
C ASP A 8 -30.46 -8.21 -3.82
N LEU A 9 -30.44 -9.39 -4.44
CA LEU A 9 -29.84 -9.60 -5.75
C LEU A 9 -30.64 -8.89 -6.86
N ASP A 10 -31.96 -9.01 -6.85
CA ASP A 10 -32.83 -8.35 -7.83
C ASP A 10 -32.73 -6.82 -7.71
N LYS A 11 -32.63 -6.29 -6.48
CA LYS A 11 -32.39 -4.88 -6.21
C LYS A 11 -31.01 -4.43 -6.68
N PHE A 12 -29.99 -5.28 -6.57
CA PHE A 12 -28.65 -4.99 -7.07
C PHE A 12 -28.62 -4.95 -8.61
N LEU A 13 -29.26 -5.90 -9.28
CA LEU A 13 -29.33 -5.95 -10.74
C LEU A 13 -30.09 -4.74 -11.31
N SER A 14 -31.22 -4.36 -10.71
CA SER A 14 -31.96 -3.15 -11.10
C SER A 14 -31.09 -1.89 -11.01
N LYS A 15 -30.24 -1.75 -9.99
CA LYS A 15 -29.33 -0.61 -9.85
C LYS A 15 -28.25 -0.59 -10.92
N ILE A 16 -27.75 -1.74 -11.35
CA ILE A 16 -26.78 -1.83 -12.44
C ILE A 16 -27.39 -1.34 -13.74
N ASP A 17 -28.63 -1.76 -14.03
CA ASP A 17 -29.34 -1.35 -15.24
C ASP A 17 -29.60 0.17 -15.25
N ASP A 18 -29.96 0.75 -14.10
CA ASP A 18 -30.13 2.19 -13.94
C ASP A 18 -28.82 2.95 -14.19
N ILE A 19 -27.70 2.48 -13.65
CA ILE A 19 -26.37 3.09 -13.86
C ILE A 19 -25.99 3.00 -15.34
N HIS A 20 -26.19 1.84 -15.97
CA HIS A 20 -25.89 1.64 -17.38
C HIS A 20 -26.68 2.61 -18.28
N ARG A 21 -27.96 2.80 -17.98
CA ARG A 21 -28.82 3.75 -18.70
C ARG A 21 -28.34 5.20 -18.53
N ILE A 22 -27.93 5.59 -17.32
CA ILE A 22 -27.37 6.93 -17.06
C ILE A 22 -26.09 7.13 -17.87
N VAL A 23 -25.19 6.15 -17.88
CA VAL A 23 -23.93 6.22 -18.66
C VAL A 23 -24.20 6.34 -20.17
N GLN A 24 -25.18 5.60 -20.69
CA GLN A 24 -25.58 5.72 -22.09
C GLN A 24 -26.12 7.12 -22.41
N ASN A 25 -26.99 7.67 -21.55
CA ASN A 25 -27.57 9.00 -21.74
C ASN A 25 -26.52 10.12 -21.63
N LEU A 26 -25.48 9.95 -20.80
CA LEU A 26 -24.34 10.88 -20.74
C LEU A 26 -23.51 10.90 -22.03
N SER A 27 -23.56 9.83 -22.82
CA SER A 27 -22.91 9.74 -24.13
C SER A 27 -23.81 10.14 -25.30
N SER A 28 -25.04 10.61 -25.03
CA SER A 28 -25.97 11.07 -26.07
C SER A 28 -25.55 12.43 -26.65
N ASN A 29 -26.00 12.71 -27.87
CA ASN A 29 -25.76 13.99 -28.54
C ASN A 29 -26.79 15.08 -28.16
N ASP A 30 -27.81 14.74 -27.36
CA ASP A 30 -28.83 15.69 -26.90
C ASP A 30 -28.44 16.28 -25.54
N THR A 31 -28.24 17.59 -25.52
CA THR A 31 -27.91 18.36 -24.31
C THR A 31 -28.90 18.21 -23.16
N ASN A 32 -30.20 17.99 -23.45
CA ASN A 32 -31.21 17.83 -22.41
C ASN A 32 -31.15 16.45 -21.76
N GLU A 33 -30.89 15.40 -22.56
CA GLU A 33 -30.70 14.04 -22.05
C GLU A 33 -29.43 13.93 -21.22
N VAL A 34 -28.34 14.56 -21.68
CA VAL A 34 -27.09 14.66 -20.92
C VAL A 34 -27.31 15.40 -19.61
N SER A 35 -28.00 16.55 -19.61
CA SER A 35 -28.28 17.32 -18.38
C SER A 35 -29.13 16.52 -17.38
N LYS A 36 -30.14 15.79 -17.86
CA LYS A 36 -30.98 14.94 -17.01
C LYS A 36 -30.21 13.73 -16.46
N ALA A 37 -29.34 13.13 -17.27
CA ALA A 37 -28.48 12.03 -16.85
C ALA A 37 -27.44 12.48 -15.82
N MET A 38 -26.90 13.69 -15.95
CA MET A 38 -26.02 14.31 -14.96
C MET A 38 -26.73 14.47 -13.61
N GLU A 39 -27.94 15.02 -13.59
CA GLU A 39 -28.73 15.18 -12.37
C GLU A 39 -29.03 13.82 -11.69
N GLN A 40 -29.37 12.79 -12.48
CA GLN A 40 -29.57 11.43 -11.97
C GLN A 40 -28.28 10.81 -11.42
N SER A 41 -27.13 11.05 -12.08
CA SER A 41 -25.82 10.60 -11.61
C SER A 41 -25.46 11.24 -10.26
N ASP A 42 -25.70 12.54 -10.10
CA ASP A 42 -25.40 13.27 -8.86
C ASP A 42 -26.23 12.76 -7.67
N VAL A 43 -27.51 12.47 -7.89
CA VAL A 43 -28.38 11.89 -6.86
C VAL A 43 -27.86 10.52 -6.41
N LEU A 44 -27.48 9.65 -7.35
CA LEU A 44 -26.93 8.32 -7.02
C LEU A 44 -25.59 8.41 -6.27
N LEU A 45 -24.70 9.29 -6.70
CA LEU A 45 -23.41 9.51 -6.02
C LEU A 45 -23.60 9.98 -4.57
N LYS A 46 -24.61 10.80 -4.31
CA LYS A 46 -24.96 11.27 -2.96
C LYS A 46 -25.56 10.17 -2.07
N GLU A 47 -26.24 9.19 -2.65
CA GLU A 47 -26.70 8.02 -1.88
C GLU A 47 -25.56 7.07 -1.53
N ILE A 48 -24.58 6.91 -2.42
CA ILE A 48 -23.37 6.11 -2.19
C ILE A 48 -22.46 6.77 -1.15
N SER A 49 -22.43 8.11 -1.07
CA SER A 49 -21.63 8.87 -0.10
C SER A 49 -22.15 8.83 1.34
N LYS A 50 -23.17 8.01 1.67
CA LYS A 50 -23.64 7.76 3.05
C LYS A 50 -22.67 6.94 3.93
N THR A 51 -21.42 6.72 3.49
CA THR A 51 -20.30 6.52 4.44
C THR A 51 -19.93 7.91 4.95
N GLY A 52 -19.79 8.17 6.25
CA GLY A 52 -19.67 9.51 6.87
C GLY A 52 -18.54 10.48 6.42
N PHE A 53 -18.04 10.37 5.19
CA PHE A 53 -17.14 11.27 4.51
C PHE A 53 -17.61 11.50 3.06
N ASP A 54 -18.05 12.73 2.76
CA ASP A 54 -18.25 13.19 1.39
C ASP A 54 -16.91 13.13 0.63
N ARG A 55 -16.79 12.20 -0.33
CA ARG A 55 -15.64 12.09 -1.24
C ARG A 55 -15.87 12.77 -2.60
N THR A 56 -17.01 13.42 -2.78
CA THR A 56 -17.40 14.20 -3.97
C THR A 56 -17.10 15.69 -3.80
N ILE A 57 -15.90 16.04 -3.32
CA ILE A 57 -15.36 17.41 -3.44
C ILE A 57 -14.60 17.53 -4.77
N ILE A 58 -15.18 17.02 -5.86
CA ILE A 58 -14.70 17.28 -7.20
C ILE A 58 -15.94 17.71 -7.97
N ASN A 59 -16.07 19.03 -8.14
CA ASN A 59 -17.06 19.71 -8.96
C ASN A 59 -18.43 20.01 -8.30
N LYS A 60 -18.45 20.98 -7.39
CA LYS A 60 -19.66 21.74 -7.08
C LYS A 60 -19.75 22.89 -8.09
N SER A 61 -20.34 22.68 -9.27
CA SER A 61 -20.78 23.79 -10.11
C SER A 61 -22.05 24.38 -9.49
N SER A 62 -21.89 25.22 -8.47
CA SER A 62 -22.92 26.19 -8.13
C SER A 62 -22.95 27.21 -9.25
N SER A 63 -23.99 27.12 -10.09
CA SER A 63 -24.58 28.29 -10.69
C SER A 63 -24.74 29.35 -9.60
N GLU A 64 -24.28 30.57 -9.91
CA GLU A 64 -24.42 31.80 -9.12
C GLU A 64 -23.40 32.06 -8.01
N SER A 65 -22.16 32.33 -8.41
CA SER A 65 -21.45 33.54 -7.97
C SER A 65 -20.25 33.81 -8.86
N THR A 66 -20.38 34.78 -9.76
CA THR A 66 -19.29 35.40 -10.51
C THR A 66 -18.38 36.16 -9.53
N GLN A 67 -17.46 35.45 -8.90
CA GLN A 67 -16.28 36.03 -8.26
C GLN A 67 -15.08 35.20 -8.71
N GLN A 68 -14.46 35.66 -9.80
CA GLN A 68 -13.11 35.34 -10.25
C GLN A 68 -12.55 34.00 -9.76
N GLN A 69 -13.13 32.89 -10.25
CA GLN A 69 -12.32 31.69 -10.39
C GLN A 69 -11.26 32.07 -11.43
N GLN A 70 -10.06 32.42 -10.96
CA GLN A 70 -8.88 32.36 -11.79
C GLN A 70 -8.74 30.89 -12.19
N GLN A 71 -9.42 30.51 -13.26
CA GLN A 71 -9.17 29.26 -13.95
C GLN A 71 -7.72 29.36 -14.38
N MET A 72 -6.83 28.73 -13.61
CA MET A 72 -5.43 28.58 -14.01
C MET A 72 -5.44 28.04 -15.43
N SER A 73 -4.66 28.66 -16.33
CA SER A 73 -4.51 28.11 -17.67
C SER A 73 -4.08 26.65 -17.55
N PRO A 74 -4.47 25.78 -18.50
CA PRO A 74 -4.03 24.38 -18.48
C PRO A 74 -2.52 24.24 -18.28
N ASN A 75 -1.73 25.17 -18.86
CA ASN A 75 -0.28 25.23 -18.67
C ASN A 75 0.14 25.57 -17.24
N ALA A 76 -0.53 26.51 -16.57
CA ALA A 76 -0.25 26.85 -15.17
C ALA A 76 -0.61 25.69 -14.22
N PHE A 77 -1.71 24.98 -14.49
CA PHE A 77 -2.07 23.76 -13.75
C PHE A 77 -1.02 22.66 -13.91
N MET A 78 -0.61 22.37 -15.15
CA MET A 78 0.41 21.35 -15.43
C MET A 78 1.75 21.71 -14.77
N SER A 79 2.15 22.99 -14.80
CA SER A 79 3.37 23.45 -14.12
C SER A 79 3.30 23.30 -12.60
N ALA A 80 2.15 23.62 -11.97
CA ALA A 80 1.96 23.43 -10.53
C ALA A 80 1.95 21.95 -10.14
N LEU A 81 1.30 21.09 -10.95
CA LEU A 81 1.29 19.64 -10.75
C LEU A 81 2.70 19.05 -10.86
N GLU A 82 3.47 19.48 -11.85
CA GLU A 82 4.86 19.03 -12.02
C GLU A 82 5.72 19.45 -10.82
N LYS A 83 5.59 20.69 -10.34
CA LYS A 83 6.30 21.18 -9.16
C LYS A 83 5.96 20.36 -7.89
N ASP A 84 4.69 20.08 -7.66
CA ASP A 84 4.23 19.24 -6.54
C ASP A 84 4.74 17.78 -6.68
N ALA A 85 4.74 17.23 -7.89
CA ALA A 85 5.31 15.91 -8.14
C ALA A 85 6.83 15.87 -7.87
N GLN A 86 7.56 16.91 -8.27
CA GLN A 86 8.98 17.08 -7.98
C GLN A 86 9.23 17.18 -6.47
N GLU A 87 8.48 18.02 -5.75
CA GLU A 87 8.62 18.16 -4.30
C GLU A 87 8.35 16.85 -3.56
N ARG A 88 7.29 16.11 -3.93
CA ARG A 88 7.03 14.79 -3.36
C ARG A 88 8.14 13.79 -3.65
N SER A 89 8.74 13.85 -4.83
CA SER A 89 9.88 13.00 -5.21
C SER A 89 11.11 13.33 -4.35
N GLU A 90 11.43 14.61 -4.18
CA GLU A 90 12.53 15.07 -3.33
C GLU A 90 12.32 14.69 -1.87
N ASN A 91 11.10 14.86 -1.35
CA ASN A 91 10.76 14.49 0.02
C ASN A 91 10.89 12.98 0.23
N ARG A 92 10.48 12.14 -0.73
CA ARG A 92 10.73 10.69 -0.69
C ARG A 92 12.22 10.36 -0.66
N ARG A 93 13.03 11.07 -1.46
CA ARG A 93 14.49 10.89 -1.48
C ARG A 93 15.13 11.28 -0.13
N LYS A 94 14.73 12.43 0.44
CA LYS A 94 15.20 12.88 1.76
C LYS A 94 14.81 11.89 2.86
N ASN A 95 13.55 11.48 2.90
CA ASN A 95 13.07 10.48 3.87
C ASN A 95 13.79 9.14 3.74
N LYS A 96 14.13 8.71 2.52
CA LYS A 96 14.92 7.50 2.30
C LYS A 96 16.31 7.61 2.92
N ILE A 97 17.01 8.72 2.69
CA ILE A 97 18.36 8.96 3.25
C ILE A 97 18.30 8.95 4.78
N LEU A 98 17.35 9.68 5.38
CA LEU A 98 17.16 9.70 6.83
C LEU A 98 16.81 8.32 7.40
N ALA A 99 15.98 7.53 6.70
CA ALA A 99 15.68 6.16 7.11
C ALA A 99 16.93 5.25 7.04
N ASP A 100 17.82 5.45 6.07
CA ASP A 100 19.10 4.74 5.97
C ASP A 100 20.08 5.10 7.10
N GLU A 101 20.10 6.36 7.52
CA GLU A 101 20.86 6.81 8.69
C GLU A 101 20.33 6.17 9.97
N LEU A 102 19.01 6.17 10.18
CA LEU A 102 18.37 5.54 11.33
C LEU A 102 18.59 4.03 11.35
N LYS A 103 18.54 3.35 10.19
CA LYS A 103 18.94 1.94 10.07
C LYS A 103 20.36 1.72 10.57
N THR A 104 21.30 2.60 10.21
CA THR A 104 22.70 2.49 10.61
C THR A 104 22.87 2.70 12.11
N LYS A 105 22.19 3.70 12.69
CA LYS A 105 22.15 3.93 14.14
C LYS A 105 21.55 2.73 14.89
N GLY A 106 20.43 2.19 14.40
CA GLY A 106 19.79 0.99 14.94
C GLY A 106 20.70 -0.24 14.91
N ASN A 107 21.44 -0.45 13.80
CA ASN A 107 22.43 -1.53 13.70
C ASN A 107 23.54 -1.36 14.74
N ASN A 108 24.07 -0.15 14.90
CA ASN A 108 25.11 0.15 15.89
C ASN A 108 24.61 -0.10 17.32
N ALA A 109 23.39 0.36 17.65
CA ALA A 109 22.77 0.10 18.95
C ALA A 109 22.55 -1.41 19.18
N PHE A 110 22.14 -2.15 18.16
CA PHE A 110 22.00 -3.61 18.23
C PHE A 110 23.34 -4.31 18.52
N HIS A 111 24.42 -3.90 17.87
CA HIS A 111 25.77 -4.43 18.14
C HIS A 111 26.24 -4.14 19.56
N GLN A 112 25.84 -3.01 20.13
CA GLN A 112 26.09 -2.64 21.53
C GLN A 112 25.11 -3.29 22.51
N GLN A 113 24.20 -4.15 22.04
CA GLN A 113 23.15 -4.80 22.84
C GLN A 113 22.14 -3.82 23.48
N LEU A 114 22.08 -2.58 22.99
CA LEU A 114 21.11 -1.57 23.41
C LEU A 114 19.79 -1.79 22.66
N TYR A 115 19.09 -2.88 22.99
CA TYR A 115 17.96 -3.39 22.22
C TYR A 115 16.78 -2.42 22.13
N ASN A 116 16.41 -1.75 23.21
CA ASN A 116 15.30 -0.78 23.19
C ASN A 116 15.62 0.41 22.27
N GLN A 117 16.84 0.95 22.34
CA GLN A 117 17.27 2.02 21.45
C GLN A 117 17.31 1.58 19.97
N ALA A 118 17.73 0.34 19.70
CA ALA A 118 17.70 -0.20 18.35
C ALA A 118 16.27 -0.27 17.79
N ILE A 119 15.31 -0.72 18.61
CA ILE A 119 13.88 -0.74 18.28
C ILE A 119 13.37 0.67 17.98
N ASP A 120 13.73 1.67 18.79
CA ASP A 120 13.33 3.06 18.59
C ASP A 120 13.85 3.59 17.25
N TYR A 121 15.14 3.43 16.96
CA TYR A 121 15.72 3.87 15.69
C TYR A 121 15.07 3.20 14.47
N TYR A 122 14.84 1.88 14.52
CA TYR A 122 14.14 1.21 13.41
C TYR A 122 12.70 1.68 13.27
N THR A 123 12.01 1.93 14.38
CA THR A 123 10.63 2.43 14.38
C THR A 123 10.54 3.84 13.81
N GLU A 124 11.46 4.73 14.14
CA GLU A 124 11.58 6.05 13.53
C GLU A 124 11.87 5.96 12.02
N GLY A 125 12.76 5.06 11.61
CA GLY A 125 13.04 4.82 10.19
C GLY A 125 11.78 4.37 9.43
N LEU A 126 10.97 3.52 10.04
CA LEU A 126 9.70 3.05 9.46
C LEU A 126 8.62 4.14 9.40
N LYS A 127 8.65 5.14 10.29
CA LYS A 127 7.77 6.34 10.17
C LYS A 127 8.10 7.15 8.91
N LEU A 128 9.39 7.23 8.55
CA LEU A 128 9.85 7.94 7.35
C LEU A 128 9.63 7.14 6.06
N LYS A 129 9.85 5.81 6.12
CA LYS A 129 9.69 4.89 5.00
C LYS A 129 9.03 3.59 5.45
N LYS A 130 7.71 3.52 5.25
CA LYS A 130 6.89 2.36 5.66
C LYS A 130 7.12 1.10 4.83
N ASP A 131 7.58 1.25 3.60
CA ASP A 131 7.89 0.19 2.64
C ASP A 131 9.39 -0.16 2.68
N TYR A 132 9.93 -0.35 3.89
CA TYR A 132 11.33 -0.71 4.10
C TYR A 132 11.47 -2.05 4.83
N ASP A 133 11.42 -3.14 4.05
CA ASP A 133 11.55 -4.54 4.50
C ASP A 133 12.77 -4.82 5.40
N ILE A 134 13.93 -4.22 5.09
CA ILE A 134 15.14 -4.38 5.90
C ILE A 134 14.94 -3.84 7.33
N LEU A 135 14.25 -2.71 7.51
CA LEU A 135 14.01 -2.16 8.84
C LEU A 135 13.11 -3.07 9.68
N TYR A 136 12.05 -3.63 9.09
CA TYR A 136 11.20 -4.62 9.77
C TYR A 136 12.01 -5.85 10.19
N THR A 137 12.80 -6.45 9.30
CA THR A 137 13.57 -7.65 9.68
C THR A 137 14.68 -7.38 10.67
N ASN A 138 15.29 -6.20 10.65
CA ASN A 138 16.27 -5.81 11.66
C ASN A 138 15.60 -5.61 13.02
N ARG A 139 14.42 -4.98 13.08
CA ARG A 139 13.64 -4.85 14.32
C ARG A 139 13.14 -6.19 14.84
N ALA A 140 12.65 -7.07 13.95
CA ALA A 140 12.31 -8.46 14.28
C ALA A 140 13.49 -9.21 14.91
N GLN A 141 14.71 -9.02 14.39
CA GLN A 141 15.90 -9.64 14.93
C GLN A 141 16.24 -9.13 16.34
N VAL A 142 15.91 -7.88 16.68
CA VAL A 142 16.00 -7.37 18.05
C VAL A 142 14.94 -8.01 18.95
N TYR A 143 13.70 -8.12 18.47
CA TYR A 143 12.64 -8.78 19.22
C TYR A 143 12.97 -10.25 19.53
N VAL A 144 13.60 -10.97 18.61
CA VAL A 144 14.13 -12.32 18.87
C VAL A 144 15.14 -12.33 20.02
N LYS A 145 16.02 -11.33 20.10
CA LYS A 145 16.99 -11.20 21.22
C LYS A 145 16.32 -10.87 22.56
N GLN A 146 15.12 -10.30 22.53
CA GLN A 146 14.29 -10.05 23.71
C GLN A 146 13.25 -11.16 23.96
N GLU A 147 13.31 -12.28 23.23
CA GLU A 147 12.33 -13.38 23.31
C GLU A 147 10.88 -12.97 22.99
N ARG A 148 10.71 -11.84 22.31
CA ARG A 148 9.42 -11.31 21.85
C ARG A 148 9.06 -11.89 20.49
N TYR A 149 8.86 -13.21 20.45
CA TYR A 149 8.71 -13.94 19.19
C TYR A 149 7.48 -13.53 18.37
N LYS A 150 6.36 -13.19 19.01
CA LYS A 150 5.14 -12.74 18.32
C LYS A 150 5.36 -11.42 17.58
N ASP A 151 5.95 -10.44 18.26
CA ASP A 151 6.29 -9.14 17.66
C ASP A 151 7.28 -9.30 16.49
N ALA A 152 8.24 -10.21 16.61
CA ALA A 152 9.17 -10.54 15.54
C ALA A 152 8.45 -11.16 14.32
N ILE A 153 7.48 -12.06 14.54
CA ILE A 153 6.67 -12.67 13.48
C ILE A 153 5.85 -11.60 12.75
N ASP A 154 5.25 -10.64 13.47
CA ASP A 154 4.47 -9.55 12.87
C ASP A 154 5.34 -8.67 11.96
N ASP A 155 6.54 -8.31 12.42
CA ASP A 155 7.50 -7.57 11.60
C ASP A 155 7.96 -8.38 10.38
N CYS A 156 8.23 -9.68 10.54
CA CYS A 156 8.52 -10.57 9.41
C CYS A 156 7.38 -10.63 8.40
N ASN A 157 6.13 -10.68 8.86
CA ASN A 157 4.96 -10.67 7.99
C ASN A 157 4.84 -9.34 7.21
N TRP A 158 5.13 -8.21 7.85
CA TRP A 158 5.21 -6.91 7.16
C TRP A 158 6.32 -6.87 6.11
N ALA A 159 7.50 -7.38 6.44
CA ALA A 159 8.60 -7.47 5.48
C ALA A 159 8.22 -8.33 4.25
N LEU A 160 7.54 -9.46 4.47
CA LEU A 160 7.09 -10.35 3.40
C LEU A 160 5.94 -9.78 2.56
N LYS A 161 5.09 -8.92 3.14
CA LYS A 161 4.09 -8.15 2.37
C LYS A 161 4.75 -7.16 1.39
N ILE A 162 5.89 -6.59 1.77
CA ILE A 162 6.65 -5.65 0.93
C ILE A 162 7.47 -6.43 -0.11
N THR A 163 8.22 -7.42 0.35
CA THR A 163 9.12 -8.23 -0.48
C THR A 163 8.86 -9.72 -0.21
N PRO A 164 7.96 -10.38 -0.99
CA PRO A 164 7.61 -11.79 -0.79
C PRO A 164 8.77 -12.77 -0.95
N THR A 165 9.85 -12.35 -1.61
CA THR A 165 11.07 -13.14 -1.84
C THR A 165 12.16 -12.88 -0.79
N PHE A 166 11.85 -12.20 0.31
CA PHE A 166 12.85 -11.81 1.28
C PHE A 166 13.23 -12.96 2.24
N ILE A 167 14.22 -13.75 1.83
CA ILE A 167 14.71 -14.95 2.51
C ILE A 167 14.96 -14.73 4.01
N LYS A 168 15.57 -13.59 4.40
CA LYS A 168 15.88 -13.29 5.81
C LYS A 168 14.62 -13.26 6.68
N ALA A 169 13.49 -12.76 6.16
CA ALA A 169 12.23 -12.69 6.91
C ALA A 169 11.67 -14.10 7.19
N TYR A 170 11.69 -15.02 6.21
CA TYR A 170 11.28 -16.41 6.41
C TYR A 170 12.15 -17.12 7.45
N ILE A 171 13.47 -16.95 7.39
CA ILE A 171 14.40 -17.58 8.35
C ILE A 171 14.14 -17.09 9.78
N ILE A 172 13.96 -15.77 9.97
CA ILE A 172 13.67 -15.22 11.30
C ILE A 172 12.31 -15.71 11.80
N LYS A 173 11.28 -15.68 10.95
CA LYS A 173 9.93 -16.16 11.28
C LYS A 173 9.95 -17.64 11.67
N GLY A 174 10.62 -18.50 10.90
CA GLY A 174 10.80 -19.92 11.22
C GLY A 174 11.48 -20.13 12.57
N LYS A 175 12.55 -19.38 12.88
CA LYS A 175 13.20 -19.42 14.20
C LYS A 175 12.25 -19.00 15.33
N CYS A 176 11.42 -17.98 15.13
CA CYS A 176 10.44 -17.56 16.13
C CYS A 176 9.41 -18.67 16.39
N LEU A 177 8.88 -19.27 15.32
CA LEU A 177 7.91 -20.37 15.40
C LEU A 177 8.49 -21.60 16.11
N MET A 178 9.77 -21.93 15.87
CA MET A 178 10.45 -22.98 16.64
C MET A 178 10.47 -22.70 18.15
N ASN A 179 10.74 -21.46 18.55
CA ASN A 179 10.75 -21.07 19.97
C ASN A 179 9.33 -21.06 20.58
N LEU A 180 8.29 -20.93 19.75
CA LEU A 180 6.89 -21.05 20.15
C LEU A 180 6.35 -22.50 20.08
N ASN A 181 7.21 -23.47 19.73
CA ASN A 181 6.86 -24.88 19.51
C ASN A 181 5.88 -25.13 18.34
N GLU A 182 5.78 -24.19 17.40
CA GLU A 182 4.99 -24.31 16.17
C GLU A 182 5.85 -24.91 15.03
N TYR A 183 6.26 -26.17 15.19
CA TYR A 183 7.28 -26.80 14.34
C TYR A 183 6.85 -26.99 12.88
N ASP A 184 5.59 -27.34 12.62
CA ASP A 184 5.07 -27.51 11.26
C ASP A 184 5.10 -26.19 10.50
N CYS A 185 4.58 -25.12 11.10
CA CYS A 185 4.62 -23.78 10.53
C CYS A 185 6.07 -23.30 10.33
N ALA A 186 6.98 -23.62 11.26
CA ALA A 186 8.39 -23.28 11.12
C ALA A 186 9.04 -23.98 9.91
N LYS A 187 8.76 -25.28 9.74
CA LYS A 187 9.23 -26.09 8.60
C LYS A 187 8.78 -25.48 7.28
N GLU A 188 7.51 -25.07 7.18
CA GLU A 188 7.00 -24.38 5.99
C GLU A 188 7.81 -23.11 5.68
N GLN A 189 8.14 -22.30 6.68
CA GLN A 189 8.93 -21.07 6.44
C GLN A 189 10.34 -21.39 5.94
N PHE A 190 10.98 -22.44 6.46
CA PHE A 190 12.31 -22.83 5.99
C PHE A 190 12.29 -23.40 4.57
N ILE A 191 11.27 -24.20 4.22
CA ILE A 191 11.07 -24.69 2.85
C ILE A 191 10.88 -23.50 1.89
N GLN A 192 10.05 -22.52 2.25
CA GLN A 192 9.86 -21.31 1.43
C GLN A 192 11.18 -20.54 1.24
N ALA A 193 11.98 -20.39 2.31
CA ALA A 193 13.29 -19.74 2.24
C ALA A 193 14.25 -20.48 1.29
N GLU A 194 14.25 -21.82 1.34
CA GLU A 194 15.07 -22.69 0.49
C GLU A 194 14.65 -22.62 -0.98
N GLU A 195 13.35 -22.74 -1.27
CA GLU A 195 12.82 -22.62 -2.63
C GLU A 195 13.20 -21.29 -3.29
N ILE A 196 13.09 -20.18 -2.54
CA ILE A 196 13.48 -18.85 -3.04
C ILE A 196 14.99 -18.77 -3.26
N ALA A 197 15.80 -19.35 -2.36
CA ALA A 197 17.25 -19.39 -2.51
C ALA A 197 17.68 -20.18 -3.76
N ILE A 198 17.05 -21.32 -4.03
CA ILE A 198 17.28 -22.14 -5.23
C ILE A 198 16.93 -21.35 -6.48
N LYS A 199 15.72 -20.76 -6.54
CA LYS A 199 15.28 -19.93 -7.68
C LYS A 199 16.24 -18.76 -7.94
N ASN A 200 16.73 -18.11 -6.88
CA ASN A 200 17.70 -17.03 -7.00
C ASN A 200 19.05 -17.53 -7.55
N PHE A 201 19.52 -18.70 -7.09
CA PHE A 201 20.75 -19.32 -7.58
C PHE A 201 20.66 -19.71 -9.06
N GLU A 202 19.57 -20.36 -9.47
CA GLU A 202 19.29 -20.69 -10.87
C GLU A 202 19.26 -19.44 -11.74
N SER A 203 18.58 -18.38 -11.29
CA SER A 203 18.53 -17.10 -12.00
C SER A 203 19.92 -16.49 -12.21
N ILE A 204 20.80 -16.55 -11.19
CA ILE A 204 22.18 -16.06 -11.30
C ILE A 204 22.98 -16.87 -12.33
N ASN A 205 22.84 -18.20 -12.30
CA ASN A 205 23.56 -19.07 -13.24
C ASN A 205 23.10 -18.84 -14.69
N ILE A 206 21.79 -18.72 -14.92
CA ILE A 206 21.23 -18.38 -16.23
C ILE A 206 21.77 -17.02 -16.70
N ARG A 207 21.79 -16.00 -15.84
CA ARG A 207 22.36 -14.68 -16.19
C ARG A 207 23.85 -14.74 -16.53
N ARG A 208 24.63 -15.57 -15.84
CA ARG A 208 26.06 -15.80 -16.17
C ARG A 208 26.22 -16.49 -17.52
N MET A 209 25.39 -17.50 -17.81
CA MET A 209 25.40 -18.19 -19.11
C MET A 209 25.01 -17.24 -20.26
N ILE A 210 24.00 -16.38 -20.07
CA ILE A 210 23.58 -15.39 -21.08
C ILE A 210 24.65 -14.32 -21.30
N LYS A 211 25.30 -13.84 -20.23
CA LYS A 211 26.31 -12.78 -20.33
C LYS A 211 27.65 -13.25 -20.89
N GLY A 212 27.87 -14.56 -20.96
CA GLY A 212 29.15 -15.13 -21.37
C GLY A 212 30.27 -14.78 -20.38
N THR A 213 31.38 -15.47 -20.53
CA THR A 213 32.72 -15.02 -20.11
C THR A 213 32.94 -13.52 -20.22
#